data_AF-A0A7V5VZ43-F1
#
_entry.id   AF-A0A7V5VZ43-F1
#
_cell.length_a   1.000
_cell.length_b   1.000
_cell.length_c   1.000
_cell.angle_alpha   90.00
_cell.angle_beta   90.00
_cell.angle_gamma   90.00
#
_symmetry.space_group_name_H-M   'P 1'
#
loop_
_entity.id
_entity.type
_entity.pdbx_description
1 polymer ?
#
loop_
_entity_poly.entity_id
_entity_poly.type
_entity_poly.pdbx_seq_one_letter_code
_entity_poly.pdbx_strand_id
1 'polypeptide(L)'
;MNYKTNDKVMWNNIIASIRILQMLSNVEAFEDWLKQSHNKILDVKIFQGYKLFIECAFSQMFDNLSSDETLGIKEDFLLQRARGETIFIEMLPNSCERIIFLKNIYASYKLVIKSKNSRDLKEGMVCFQKQVLSAFDELIEKNCKSISIPGLTFKEIMQLILIENLYIHFSQINNNGPVAYSGNVMKQFYLDNNRLEISLDGYKYTLQYVWNNVIGVEMLNSTSLKNIHKADSWQKYIFYGNDKNKQSEAEMIFGESFDLSVQTSLDSYFYRIQDEVIFFLEKKHQINILDVNKWIFINKKGYSKNIFKKLLSKDGLSEKELSISENLDMLFYWYPIEVFQSGQIHNGIPAFITLLAGTVALSENEKEFEKVMVCKFVHPFARGKNDYSYSILIDSKASAGHYYSGWLLYFDCCSDHSGFSGSGYNKVEQIISKYKDLIDLKTLKIEKESFKEYIAKYISSDKNTYETEEEVKVKLDDVSNQRVENTLLDNARGFILELIVYYIHSQKLKVDSIKWNTQKSKGEIDVIIENQDTVTIIECKVNPDNHNLVKEHKKAIAKLNRNKLVNKKFEFWFWHEPSSINKQWLLENSISYTVLSNNCTNNNILKGFDIASFKYLFR
;
A
#
# COMPACT_ATOMS: atom_id res chain seq x y z
N MET A 1 -16.81 38.49 0.22
CA MET A 1 -15.46 38.74 -0.34
C MET A 1 -14.96 37.45 -0.98
N ASN A 2 -14.97 37.33 -2.31
CA ASN A 2 -14.38 36.19 -3.02
C ASN A 2 -12.86 36.37 -3.09
N TYR A 3 -12.15 35.89 -2.09
CA TYR A 3 -10.70 35.75 -2.18
C TYR A 3 -10.39 34.61 -3.14
N LYS A 4 -9.64 34.87 -4.22
CA LYS A 4 -9.01 33.81 -5.02
C LYS A 4 -8.10 33.01 -4.09
N THR A 5 -8.51 31.80 -3.75
CA THR A 5 -7.95 30.92 -2.70
C THR A 5 -6.75 30.08 -3.16
N ASN A 6 -6.30 30.18 -4.40
CA ASN A 6 -5.39 29.18 -4.98
C ASN A 6 -3.94 29.18 -4.43
N ASP A 7 -3.54 30.13 -3.57
CA ASP A 7 -2.16 30.22 -3.05
C ASP A 7 -2.02 30.24 -1.52
N LYS A 8 -3.13 30.19 -0.76
CA LYS A 8 -3.10 30.26 0.71
C LYS A 8 -3.54 28.94 1.32
N VAL A 9 -2.59 28.21 1.87
CA VAL A 9 -2.84 26.98 2.61
C VAL A 9 -2.64 27.26 4.10
N MET A 10 -3.57 26.75 4.90
CA MET A 10 -3.71 27.06 6.32
C MET A 10 -2.70 26.29 7.15
N TRP A 11 -2.09 26.95 8.13
CA TRP A 11 -0.95 26.42 8.90
C TRP A 11 -1.16 26.38 10.41
N ASN A 12 -2.39 26.60 10.83
CA ASN A 12 -2.71 26.93 12.21
C ASN A 12 -2.44 25.77 13.18
N ASN A 13 -2.83 24.56 12.84
CA ASN A 13 -2.61 23.39 13.70
C ASN A 13 -1.11 23.05 13.83
N ILE A 14 -0.35 23.19 12.74
CA ILE A 14 1.11 23.01 12.75
C ILE A 14 1.75 24.06 13.66
N ILE A 15 1.41 25.34 13.46
CA ILE A 15 1.95 26.44 14.26
C ILE A 15 1.57 26.30 15.74
N ALA A 16 0.31 25.98 16.04
CA ALA A 16 -0.16 25.84 17.40
C ALA A 16 0.58 24.71 18.13
N SER A 17 0.68 23.54 17.50
CA SER A 17 1.39 22.39 18.08
C SER A 17 2.89 22.68 18.26
N ILE A 18 3.55 23.39 17.33
CA ILE A 18 4.94 23.85 17.49
C ILE A 18 5.09 24.78 18.69
N ARG A 19 4.22 25.78 18.83
CA ARG A 19 4.27 26.75 19.96
C ARG A 19 3.99 26.06 21.29
N ILE A 20 3.04 25.12 21.34
CA ILE A 20 2.78 24.30 22.53
C ILE A 20 4.02 23.46 22.87
N LEU A 21 4.64 22.80 21.90
CA LEU A 21 5.88 22.03 22.10
C LEU A 21 7.04 22.91 22.60
N GLN A 22 7.13 24.16 22.17
CA GLN A 22 8.12 25.12 22.70
C GLN A 22 7.87 25.46 24.16
N MET A 23 6.61 25.70 24.55
CA MET A 23 6.24 25.92 25.97
C MET A 23 6.60 24.70 26.82
N LEU A 24 6.40 23.49 26.29
CA LEU A 24 6.72 22.22 26.95
C LEU A 24 8.22 21.87 26.86
N SER A 25 9.00 22.50 25.99
CA SER A 25 10.44 22.25 25.91
C SER A 25 11.20 22.79 27.13
N ASN A 26 10.63 23.79 27.81
CA ASN A 26 11.14 24.32 29.05
C ASN A 26 10.58 23.55 30.25
N VAL A 27 11.10 22.34 30.47
CA VAL A 27 10.68 21.46 31.57
C VAL A 27 10.93 22.10 32.94
N GLU A 28 11.98 22.90 33.08
CA GLU A 28 12.28 23.63 34.33
C GLU A 28 11.20 24.66 34.67
N ALA A 29 10.72 25.43 33.68
CA ALA A 29 9.62 26.35 33.91
C ALA A 29 8.33 25.64 34.34
N PHE A 30 8.07 24.43 33.82
CA PHE A 30 6.95 23.61 34.28
C PHE A 30 7.14 23.12 35.73
N GLU A 31 8.32 22.63 36.08
CA GLU A 31 8.64 22.19 37.45
C GLU A 31 8.51 23.34 38.46
N ASP A 32 9.02 24.53 38.11
CA ASP A 32 8.93 25.73 38.93
C ASP A 32 7.49 26.19 39.09
N TRP A 33 6.71 26.22 37.99
CA TRP A 33 5.29 26.55 38.04
C TRP A 33 4.51 25.56 38.91
N LEU A 34 4.79 24.26 38.79
CA LEU A 34 4.13 23.21 39.57
C LEU A 34 4.42 23.37 41.07
N LYS A 35 5.66 23.71 41.42
CA LYS A 35 6.07 23.98 42.80
C LYS A 35 5.42 25.24 43.35
N GLN A 36 5.41 26.33 42.58
CA GLN A 36 4.90 27.64 43.03
C GLN A 36 3.37 27.66 43.10
N SER A 37 2.68 27.11 42.10
CA SER A 37 1.22 27.22 41.97
C SER A 37 0.49 26.11 42.73
N HIS A 38 1.10 24.94 42.90
CA HIS A 38 0.44 23.76 43.46
C HIS A 38 1.20 23.10 44.62
N ASN A 39 2.39 23.60 44.98
CA ASN A 39 3.26 22.97 45.98
C ASN A 39 3.51 21.48 45.69
N LYS A 40 3.68 21.15 44.40
CA LYS A 40 3.93 19.80 43.88
C LYS A 40 5.30 19.73 43.23
N ILE A 41 5.83 18.52 43.10
CA ILE A 41 7.04 18.22 42.35
C ILE A 41 6.71 17.28 41.19
N LEU A 42 7.59 17.20 40.20
CA LEU A 42 7.44 16.29 39.07
C LEU A 42 7.74 14.84 39.49
N ASP A 43 6.81 14.22 40.20
CA ASP A 43 6.86 12.81 40.57
C ASP A 43 6.56 11.89 39.37
N VAL A 44 6.61 10.57 39.58
CA VAL A 44 6.41 9.57 38.51
C VAL A 44 5.05 9.73 37.82
N LYS A 45 3.96 10.00 38.55
CA LYS A 45 2.61 10.11 37.99
C LYS A 45 2.48 11.40 37.18
N ILE A 46 2.95 12.52 37.73
CA ILE A 46 2.93 13.81 37.03
C ILE A 46 3.83 13.75 35.80
N PHE A 47 4.98 13.06 35.89
CA PHE A 47 5.89 12.86 34.77
C PHE A 47 5.23 12.09 33.62
N GLN A 48 4.50 11.00 33.89
CA GLN A 48 3.80 10.24 32.84
C GLN A 48 2.77 11.10 32.10
N GLY A 49 1.97 11.87 32.85
CA GLY A 49 0.96 12.73 32.24
C GLY A 49 1.54 13.93 31.47
N TYR A 50 2.64 14.53 31.97
CA TYR A 50 3.39 15.55 31.24
C TYR A 50 3.95 15.00 29.92
N LYS A 51 4.52 13.80 29.95
CA LYS A 51 5.02 13.12 28.75
C LYS A 51 3.89 12.76 27.78
N LEU A 52 2.72 12.34 28.28
CA LEU A 52 1.54 12.11 27.45
C LEU A 52 1.06 13.40 26.77
N PHE A 53 1.09 14.54 27.46
CA PHE A 53 0.71 15.83 26.87
C PHE A 53 1.70 16.25 25.76
N ILE A 54 3.01 16.07 25.98
CA ILE A 54 4.03 16.27 24.93
C ILE A 54 3.76 15.35 23.73
N GLU A 55 3.41 14.08 23.99
CA GLU A 55 3.03 13.13 22.95
C GLU A 55 1.80 13.55 22.15
N CYS A 56 0.80 14.15 22.79
CA CYS A 56 -0.37 14.72 22.11
C CYS A 56 0.05 15.87 21.18
N ALA A 57 0.85 16.82 21.69
CA ALA A 57 1.30 17.96 20.90
C ALA A 57 2.19 17.55 19.73
N PHE A 58 3.10 16.60 19.94
CA PHE A 58 3.90 16.03 18.87
C PHE A 58 3.05 15.27 17.84
N SER A 59 2.12 14.44 18.30
CA SER A 59 1.23 13.66 17.42
C SER A 59 0.47 14.58 16.46
N GLN A 60 -0.11 15.65 17.00
CA GLN A 60 -0.80 16.65 16.19
C GLN A 60 0.15 17.37 15.21
N MET A 61 1.33 17.80 15.67
CA MET A 61 2.33 18.41 14.78
C MET A 61 2.70 17.46 13.63
N PHE A 62 2.98 16.19 13.96
CA PHE A 62 3.44 15.19 13.01
C PHE A 62 2.39 14.82 11.98
N ASP A 63 1.14 14.64 12.43
CA ASP A 63 0.02 14.31 11.55
C ASP A 63 -0.21 15.43 10.52
N ASN A 64 -0.28 16.69 10.96
CA ASN A 64 -0.45 17.82 10.06
C ASN A 64 0.75 18.01 9.11
N LEU A 65 1.98 17.77 9.57
CA LEU A 65 3.16 17.80 8.69
C LEU A 65 3.18 16.66 7.68
N SER A 66 2.56 15.52 8.00
CA SER A 66 2.55 14.36 7.12
C SER A 66 1.74 14.58 5.85
N SER A 67 0.70 15.41 5.91
CA SER A 67 -0.16 15.79 4.79
C SER A 67 0.09 17.22 4.28
N ASP A 68 1.10 17.92 4.81
CA ASP A 68 1.39 19.31 4.45
C ASP A 68 1.88 19.46 3.00
N GLU A 69 1.18 20.23 2.19
CA GLU A 69 1.63 20.59 0.83
C GLU A 69 2.34 21.95 0.77
N THR A 70 2.30 22.73 1.85
CA THR A 70 2.72 24.14 1.84
C THR A 70 4.23 24.32 1.81
N LEU A 71 4.96 23.41 2.46
CA LEU A 71 6.41 23.45 2.57
C LEU A 71 7.09 23.08 1.26
N GLY A 72 6.34 22.55 0.28
CA GLY A 72 6.90 22.03 -0.97
C GLY A 72 7.84 20.84 -0.77
N ILE A 73 7.69 20.12 0.35
CA ILE A 73 8.40 18.86 0.63
C ILE A 73 7.62 17.74 -0.04
N LYS A 74 8.19 17.13 -1.08
CA LYS A 74 7.45 16.19 -1.94
C LYS A 74 7.15 14.87 -1.22
N GLU A 75 5.92 14.39 -1.37
CA GLU A 75 5.51 13.03 -1.02
C GLU A 75 5.40 12.13 -2.24
N ASP A 76 5.27 10.83 -1.98
CA ASP A 76 4.92 9.81 -2.97
C ASP A 76 3.63 9.08 -2.55
N PHE A 77 3.10 8.28 -3.47
CA PHE A 77 1.90 7.47 -3.24
C PHE A 77 2.08 6.49 -2.08
N LEU A 78 3.30 5.99 -1.83
CA LEU A 78 3.59 5.09 -0.72
C LEU A 78 3.27 5.76 0.63
N LEU A 79 3.75 6.98 0.86
CA LEU A 79 3.44 7.71 2.09
C LEU A 79 1.95 8.00 2.21
N GLN A 80 1.28 8.38 1.12
CA GLN A 80 -0.16 8.64 1.12
C GLN A 80 -0.95 7.41 1.62
N ARG A 81 -0.64 6.23 1.08
CA ARG A 81 -1.26 4.96 1.51
C ARG A 81 -0.88 4.58 2.93
N ALA A 82 0.40 4.69 3.28
CA ALA A 82 0.88 4.44 4.64
C ALA A 82 0.15 5.26 5.70
N ARG A 83 -0.24 6.51 5.40
CA ARG A 83 -1.07 7.33 6.30
C ARG A 83 -2.47 6.76 6.53
N GLY A 84 -3.17 6.41 5.45
CA GLY A 84 -4.52 5.85 5.54
C GLY A 84 -4.55 4.53 6.33
N GLU A 85 -3.46 3.76 6.23
CA GLU A 85 -3.30 2.46 6.88
C GLU A 85 -2.56 2.56 8.24
N THR A 86 -2.24 3.78 8.69
CA THR A 86 -1.51 4.07 9.94
C THR A 86 -0.18 3.31 10.10
N ILE A 87 0.53 3.09 8.99
CA ILE A 87 1.82 2.39 8.99
C ILE A 87 2.88 3.24 9.65
N PHE A 88 3.64 2.62 10.53
CA PHE A 88 4.65 3.31 11.30
C PHE A 88 5.79 3.83 10.42
N ILE A 89 6.19 5.10 10.61
CA ILE A 89 7.13 5.81 9.74
C ILE A 89 8.50 5.11 9.61
N GLU A 90 8.90 4.33 10.61
CA GLU A 90 10.15 3.56 10.59
C GLU A 90 10.11 2.35 9.65
N MET A 91 8.92 1.84 9.33
CA MET A 91 8.72 0.74 8.39
C MET A 91 8.79 1.20 6.94
N LEU A 92 8.64 2.51 6.69
CA LEU A 92 8.68 3.04 5.33
C LEU A 92 10.13 3.19 4.85
N PRO A 93 10.46 2.90 3.58
CA PRO A 93 11.77 3.17 2.99
C PRO A 93 11.95 4.67 2.76
N ASN A 94 13.18 5.13 2.52
CA ASN A 94 13.46 6.54 2.25
C ASN A 94 13.10 6.93 0.79
N SER A 95 11.87 6.62 0.37
CA SER A 95 11.39 6.71 -1.02
C SER A 95 11.06 8.13 -1.48
N CYS A 96 10.68 9.04 -0.57
CA CYS A 96 10.41 10.45 -0.90
C CYS A 96 11.01 11.45 0.13
N GLU A 97 11.05 12.74 -0.24
CA GLU A 97 11.56 13.82 0.63
C GLU A 97 10.79 13.90 1.95
N ARG A 98 9.46 13.70 1.91
CA ARG A 98 8.59 13.79 3.09
C ARG A 98 8.83 12.65 4.10
N ILE A 99 9.07 11.42 3.64
CA ILE A 99 9.42 10.32 4.57
C ILE A 99 10.73 10.62 5.29
N ILE A 100 11.75 11.11 4.58
CA ILE A 100 13.04 11.49 5.17
C ILE A 100 12.85 12.59 6.22
N PHE A 101 12.08 13.61 5.87
CA PHE A 101 11.72 14.73 6.77
C PHE A 101 11.06 14.24 8.07
N LEU A 102 10.00 13.43 7.93
CA LEU A 102 9.25 12.87 9.04
C LEU A 102 10.11 11.93 9.90
N LYS A 103 10.94 11.08 9.29
CA LYS A 103 11.86 10.20 10.03
C LYS A 103 12.88 10.97 10.85
N ASN A 104 13.46 12.05 10.32
CA ASN A 104 14.41 12.87 11.06
C ASN A 104 13.74 13.59 12.25
N ILE A 105 12.53 14.14 12.05
CA ILE A 105 11.74 14.70 13.15
C ILE A 105 11.47 13.63 14.20
N TYR A 106 11.07 12.43 13.77
CA TYR A 106 10.78 11.34 14.69
C TYR A 106 12.04 10.88 15.46
N ALA A 107 13.18 10.76 14.79
CA ALA A 107 14.44 10.36 15.41
C ALA A 107 14.84 11.31 16.55
N SER A 108 14.69 12.63 16.37
CA SER A 108 14.89 13.61 17.43
C SER A 108 13.87 13.43 18.57
N TYR A 109 12.60 13.20 18.22
CA TYR A 109 11.53 13.01 19.19
C TYR A 109 11.65 11.71 20.01
N LYS A 110 12.28 10.67 19.47
CA LYS A 110 12.52 9.41 20.19
C LYS A 110 13.26 9.60 21.51
N LEU A 111 14.15 10.58 21.59
CA LEU A 111 14.89 10.91 22.82
C LEU A 111 13.93 11.39 23.92
N VAL A 112 12.90 12.15 23.53
CA VAL A 112 11.86 12.68 24.43
C VAL A 112 10.99 11.52 24.96
N ILE A 113 10.43 10.68 24.09
CA ILE A 113 9.53 9.60 24.52
C ILE A 113 10.23 8.49 25.30
N LYS A 114 11.52 8.23 25.05
CA LYS A 114 12.30 7.20 25.76
C LYS A 114 12.79 7.66 27.13
N SER A 115 12.64 8.94 27.46
CA SER A 115 13.00 9.47 28.77
C SER A 115 12.25 8.74 29.88
N LYS A 116 12.97 8.39 30.95
CA LYS A 116 12.42 7.69 32.12
C LYS A 116 12.29 8.60 33.33
N ASN A 117 12.88 9.78 33.28
CA ASN A 117 12.92 10.77 34.35
C ASN A 117 13.02 12.19 33.76
N SER A 118 12.86 13.20 34.62
CA SER A 118 12.88 14.62 34.23
C SER A 118 14.21 15.05 33.57
N ARG A 119 15.35 14.54 34.06
CA ARG A 119 16.66 14.90 33.50
C ARG A 119 16.78 14.44 32.04
N ASP A 120 16.49 13.18 31.77
CA ASP A 120 16.54 12.64 30.41
C ASP A 120 15.56 13.38 29.49
N LEU A 121 14.39 13.75 30.02
CA LEU A 121 13.39 14.52 29.28
C LEU A 121 13.89 15.92 28.94
N LYS A 122 14.53 16.63 29.87
CA LYS A 122 15.17 17.93 29.64
C LYS A 122 16.21 17.84 28.52
N GLU A 123 17.13 16.88 28.62
CA GLU A 123 18.16 16.65 27.61
C GLU A 123 17.55 16.34 26.23
N GLY A 124 16.51 15.49 26.20
CA GLY A 124 15.76 15.16 25.00
C GLY A 124 15.05 16.37 24.38
N MET A 125 14.37 17.19 25.19
CA MET A 125 13.65 18.39 24.72
C MET A 125 14.61 19.48 24.23
N VAL A 126 15.77 19.69 24.88
CA VAL A 126 16.81 20.60 24.39
C VAL A 126 17.31 20.15 23.01
N CYS A 127 17.54 18.85 22.84
CA CYS A 127 17.93 18.28 21.56
C CYS A 127 16.85 18.50 20.50
N PHE A 128 15.59 18.20 20.83
CA PHE A 128 14.43 18.37 19.94
C PHE A 128 14.21 19.83 19.54
N GLN A 129 14.28 20.77 20.50
CA GLN A 129 14.19 22.20 20.25
C GLN A 129 15.27 22.66 19.26
N LYS A 130 16.52 22.24 19.48
CA LYS A 130 17.65 22.61 18.63
C LYS A 130 17.55 22.01 17.22
N GLN A 131 17.16 20.75 17.09
CA GLN A 131 17.19 20.02 15.83
C GLN A 131 15.93 20.23 14.97
N VAL A 132 14.77 20.44 15.61
CA VAL A 132 13.46 20.48 14.94
C VAL A 132 12.82 21.86 15.11
N LEU A 133 12.49 22.25 16.35
CA LEU A 133 11.63 23.42 16.59
C LEU A 133 12.29 24.74 16.15
N SER A 134 13.61 24.86 16.22
CA SER A 134 14.34 26.05 15.78
C SER A 134 14.16 26.39 14.30
N ALA A 135 14.06 25.37 13.42
CA ALA A 135 13.81 25.55 12.00
C ALA A 135 12.38 26.09 11.76
N PHE A 136 11.43 25.62 12.55
CA PHE A 136 10.06 26.12 12.50
C PHE A 136 9.92 27.51 13.10
N ASP A 137 10.66 27.84 14.17
CA ASP A 137 10.72 29.21 14.70
C ASP A 137 11.17 30.19 13.63
N GLU A 138 12.29 29.87 12.96
CA GLU A 138 12.80 30.68 11.86
C GLU A 138 11.75 30.88 10.75
N LEU A 139 11.04 29.80 10.37
CA LEU A 139 9.99 29.85 9.37
C LEU A 139 8.80 30.72 9.83
N ILE A 140 8.34 30.56 11.07
CA ILE A 140 7.20 31.29 11.61
C ILE A 140 7.52 32.78 11.68
N GLU A 141 8.69 33.15 12.19
CA GLU A 141 9.11 34.55 12.34
C GLU A 141 9.29 35.25 10.98
N LYS A 142 9.93 34.58 10.01
CA LYS A 142 10.28 35.20 8.73
C LYS A 142 9.13 35.17 7.73
N ASN A 143 8.37 34.08 7.69
CA ASN A 143 7.48 33.78 6.58
C ASN A 143 5.99 33.72 6.96
N CYS A 144 5.62 33.48 8.22
CA CYS A 144 4.20 33.49 8.57
C CYS A 144 3.64 34.92 8.56
N LYS A 145 2.45 35.06 7.99
CA LYS A 145 1.66 36.29 7.97
C LYS A 145 0.23 35.96 8.37
N SER A 146 -0.43 36.92 9.00
CA SER A 146 -1.87 36.82 9.23
C SER A 146 -2.64 37.62 8.17
N ILE A 147 -3.90 37.27 7.99
CA ILE A 147 -4.86 38.21 7.41
C ILE A 147 -5.02 39.41 8.36
N SER A 148 -5.35 40.57 7.80
CA SER A 148 -5.62 41.76 8.60
C SER A 148 -7.02 41.65 9.19
N ILE A 149 -7.13 41.63 10.51
CA ILE A 149 -8.40 41.67 11.24
C ILE A 149 -8.43 42.95 12.06
N PRO A 150 -9.45 43.81 11.88
CA PRO A 150 -9.53 45.08 12.62
C PRO A 150 -9.41 44.87 14.12
N GLY A 151 -8.53 45.64 14.76
CA GLY A 151 -8.34 45.61 16.21
C GLY A 151 -7.53 44.42 16.75
N LEU A 152 -7.01 43.53 15.89
CA LEU A 152 -6.17 42.42 16.30
C LEU A 152 -4.76 42.53 15.72
N THR A 153 -3.77 42.42 16.60
CA THR A 153 -2.36 42.27 16.24
C THR A 153 -2.05 40.83 15.83
N PHE A 154 -0.91 40.63 15.14
CA PHE A 154 -0.42 39.29 14.81
C PHE A 154 -0.24 38.40 16.05
N LYS A 155 0.22 38.99 17.17
CA LYS A 155 0.39 38.29 18.44
C LYS A 155 -0.94 37.81 19.02
N GLU A 156 -1.97 38.64 18.97
CA GLU A 156 -3.32 38.26 19.42
C GLU A 156 -3.94 37.19 18.53
N ILE A 157 -3.76 37.27 17.20
CA ILE A 157 -4.19 36.22 16.28
C ILE A 157 -3.50 34.88 16.59
N MET A 158 -2.18 34.91 16.82
CA MET A 158 -1.42 33.74 17.25
C MET A 158 -1.95 33.16 18.56
N GLN A 159 -2.28 34.01 19.54
CA GLN A 159 -2.86 33.59 20.80
C GLN A 159 -4.23 32.92 20.61
N LEU A 160 -5.12 33.49 19.78
CA LEU A 160 -6.42 32.91 19.48
C LEU A 160 -6.32 31.54 18.81
N ILE A 161 -5.33 31.34 17.93
CA ILE A 161 -5.04 30.04 17.30
C ILE A 161 -4.61 28.99 18.33
N LEU A 162 -3.81 29.39 19.33
CA LEU A 162 -3.44 28.51 20.43
C LEU A 162 -4.64 28.15 21.29
N ILE A 163 -5.52 29.12 21.57
CA ILE A 163 -6.76 28.92 22.33
C ILE A 163 -7.68 27.93 21.61
N GLU A 164 -7.94 28.13 20.32
CA GLU A 164 -8.73 27.22 19.49
C GLU A 164 -8.15 25.79 19.53
N ASN A 165 -6.84 25.66 19.32
CA ASN A 165 -6.19 24.36 19.30
C ASN A 165 -6.21 23.66 20.67
N LEU A 166 -5.97 24.38 21.76
CA LEU A 166 -6.07 23.82 23.12
C LEU A 166 -7.50 23.35 23.41
N TYR A 167 -8.48 24.16 23.06
CA TYR A 167 -9.89 23.85 23.23
C TYR A 167 -10.30 22.59 22.47
N ILE A 168 -10.01 22.51 21.16
CA ILE A 168 -10.45 21.39 20.31
C ILE A 168 -9.62 20.12 20.54
N HIS A 169 -8.30 20.24 20.63
CA HIS A 169 -7.43 19.07 20.52
C HIS A 169 -6.93 18.55 21.88
N PHE A 170 -6.80 19.40 22.89
CA PHE A 170 -6.21 19.03 24.18
C PHE A 170 -7.20 18.98 25.33
N SER A 171 -8.29 19.75 25.26
CA SER A 171 -9.35 19.80 26.25
C SER A 171 -10.52 18.88 25.92
N GLN A 172 -10.83 18.66 24.64
CA GLN A 172 -11.83 17.68 24.24
C GLN A 172 -11.28 16.25 24.39
N ILE A 173 -12.05 15.40 25.07
CA ILE A 173 -11.72 13.99 25.25
C ILE A 173 -12.67 13.16 24.38
N ASN A 174 -12.13 12.14 23.72
CA ASN A 174 -12.88 11.09 23.05
C ASN A 174 -12.73 9.78 23.85
N ASN A 175 -13.42 8.71 23.41
CA ASN A 175 -13.38 7.38 24.08
C ASN A 175 -11.96 6.83 24.37
N ASN A 176 -10.92 7.37 23.72
CA ASN A 176 -9.53 6.90 23.83
C ASN A 176 -8.55 7.97 24.34
N GLY A 177 -9.03 9.04 24.98
CA GLY A 177 -8.21 10.15 25.50
C GLY A 177 -8.35 11.45 24.68
N PRO A 178 -7.40 12.39 24.82
CA PRO A 178 -7.43 13.67 24.12
C PRO A 178 -7.51 13.52 22.59
N VAL A 179 -8.25 14.39 21.91
CA VAL A 179 -8.37 14.38 20.44
C VAL A 179 -7.01 14.46 19.73
N ALA A 180 -6.05 15.18 20.30
CA ALA A 180 -4.67 15.28 19.80
C ALA A 180 -3.92 13.94 19.78
N TYR A 181 -4.41 12.91 20.50
CA TYR A 181 -3.91 11.55 20.48
C TYR A 181 -4.68 10.68 19.47
N SER A 182 -4.93 11.18 18.27
CA SER A 182 -5.48 10.36 17.17
C SER A 182 -4.41 9.43 16.57
N GLY A 183 -4.86 8.34 15.95
CA GLY A 183 -3.98 7.42 15.22
C GLY A 183 -3.35 8.11 14.00
N ASN A 184 -2.06 7.88 13.77
CA ASN A 184 -1.32 8.41 12.63
C ASN A 184 -0.10 7.52 12.34
N VAL A 185 0.73 7.89 11.35
CA VAL A 185 1.95 7.16 10.94
C VAL A 185 3.03 7.04 12.03
N MET A 186 2.80 7.52 13.25
CA MET A 186 3.67 7.29 14.41
C MET A 186 3.15 6.22 15.35
N LYS A 187 1.86 5.90 15.29
CA LYS A 187 1.18 5.13 16.31
C LYS A 187 0.00 4.38 15.70
N GLN A 188 0.14 3.06 15.63
CA GLN A 188 -0.93 2.15 15.18
C GLN A 188 -2.04 1.95 16.22
N PHE A 189 -1.78 2.23 17.50
CA PHE A 189 -2.68 1.85 18.59
C PHE A 189 -3.12 3.05 19.44
N TYR A 190 -4.39 3.00 19.85
CA TYR A 190 -4.95 3.85 20.89
C TYR A 190 -4.19 3.69 22.21
N LEU A 191 -4.32 4.68 23.10
CA LEU A 191 -3.83 4.54 24.47
C LEU A 191 -4.51 3.34 25.12
N ASP A 192 -3.73 2.44 25.70
CA ASP A 192 -4.30 1.45 26.61
C ASP A 192 -4.89 2.17 27.83
N ASN A 193 -6.03 1.68 28.32
CA ASN A 193 -6.76 2.34 29.41
C ASN A 193 -5.91 2.52 30.68
N ASN A 194 -5.01 1.58 30.96
CA ASN A 194 -4.15 1.66 32.15
C ASN A 194 -3.18 2.85 32.05
N ARG A 195 -2.56 3.03 30.89
CA ARG A 195 -1.69 4.17 30.60
C ARG A 195 -2.44 5.49 30.65
N LEU A 196 -3.67 5.52 30.11
CA LEU A 196 -4.53 6.71 30.15
C LEU A 196 -4.82 7.12 31.60
N GLU A 197 -5.24 6.17 32.45
CA GLU A 197 -5.53 6.42 33.87
C GLU A 197 -4.30 6.88 34.66
N ILE A 198 -3.15 6.22 34.50
CA ILE A 198 -1.90 6.60 35.20
C ILE A 198 -1.42 8.02 34.77
N SER A 199 -1.79 8.47 33.57
CA SER A 199 -1.33 9.74 33.00
C SER A 199 -2.25 10.92 33.33
N LEU A 200 -3.44 10.70 33.89
CA LEU A 200 -4.41 11.78 34.15
C LEU A 200 -3.81 12.90 34.99
N ASP A 201 -3.12 12.54 36.08
CA ASP A 201 -2.63 13.51 37.05
C ASP A 201 -1.64 14.50 36.42
N GLY A 202 -0.65 13.99 35.69
CA GLY A 202 0.29 14.87 35.00
C GLY A 202 -0.36 15.65 33.86
N TYR A 203 -1.29 15.04 33.13
CA TYR A 203 -1.90 15.66 31.96
C TYR A 203 -2.70 16.91 32.36
N LYS A 204 -3.52 16.83 33.41
CA LYS A 204 -4.32 17.98 33.89
C LYS A 204 -3.47 19.14 34.40
N TYR A 205 -2.37 18.88 35.11
CA TYR A 205 -1.43 19.94 35.51
C TYR A 205 -0.75 20.58 34.29
N THR A 206 -0.37 19.77 33.31
CA THR A 206 0.24 20.25 32.08
C THR A 206 -0.72 21.10 31.25
N LEU A 207 -1.96 20.66 31.10
CA LEU A 207 -3.01 21.41 30.43
C LEU A 207 -3.24 22.76 31.11
N GLN A 208 -3.33 22.79 32.44
CA GLN A 208 -3.47 24.02 33.20
C GLN A 208 -2.27 24.96 33.04
N TYR A 209 -1.04 24.42 33.06
CA TYR A 209 0.17 25.19 32.79
C TYR A 209 0.15 25.82 31.39
N VAL A 210 -0.23 25.07 30.37
CA VAL A 210 -0.27 25.59 29.00
C VAL A 210 -1.36 26.65 28.85
N TRP A 211 -2.56 26.45 29.42
CA TRP A 211 -3.57 27.51 29.49
C TRP A 211 -3.03 28.76 30.19
N ASN A 212 -2.37 28.62 31.35
CA ASN A 212 -1.76 29.75 32.05
C ASN A 212 -0.80 30.56 31.17
N ASN A 213 0.01 29.88 30.35
CA ASN A 213 0.94 30.55 29.43
C ASN A 213 0.25 31.20 28.23
N VAL A 214 -0.89 30.65 27.79
CA VAL A 214 -1.63 31.16 26.62
C VAL A 214 -2.55 32.32 26.97
N ILE A 215 -3.36 32.23 28.02
CA ILE A 215 -4.34 33.26 28.38
C ILE A 215 -3.87 34.19 29.52
N GLY A 216 -2.77 33.84 30.18
CA GLY A 216 -2.22 34.59 31.31
C GLY A 216 -2.89 34.24 32.65
N VAL A 217 -2.17 34.51 33.74
CA VAL A 217 -2.57 34.16 35.11
C VAL A 217 -3.87 34.83 35.56
N GLU A 218 -4.10 36.08 35.14
CA GLU A 218 -5.30 36.84 35.51
C GLU A 218 -6.56 36.19 34.94
N MET A 219 -6.56 35.88 33.64
CA MET A 219 -7.70 35.24 32.97
C MET A 219 -7.89 33.79 33.41
N LEU A 220 -6.80 33.06 33.67
CA LEU A 220 -6.89 31.71 34.24
C LEU A 220 -7.58 31.74 35.62
N ASN A 221 -7.23 32.71 36.47
CA ASN A 221 -7.77 32.81 37.83
C ASN A 221 -9.21 33.33 37.89
N SER A 222 -9.65 34.06 36.86
CA SER A 222 -11.04 34.53 36.72
C SER A 222 -12.00 33.47 36.18
N THR A 223 -11.49 32.33 35.72
CA THR A 223 -12.28 31.25 35.12
C THR A 223 -12.22 29.97 35.97
N SER A 224 -13.01 28.97 35.60
CA SER A 224 -12.96 27.62 36.14
C SER A 224 -11.63 26.92 35.84
N LEU A 225 -10.85 27.38 34.85
CA LEU A 225 -9.59 26.78 34.43
C LEU A 225 -8.54 26.68 35.53
N LYS A 226 -8.58 27.57 36.53
CA LYS A 226 -7.74 27.45 37.74
C LYS A 226 -7.91 26.12 38.48
N ASN A 227 -9.00 25.40 38.23
CA ASN A 227 -9.35 24.14 38.89
C ASN A 227 -9.10 22.89 38.02
N ILE A 228 -8.55 22.98 36.79
CA ILE A 228 -8.32 21.81 35.93
C ILE A 228 -7.58 20.68 36.67
N HIS A 229 -6.58 21.02 37.50
CA HIS A 229 -5.86 20.06 38.33
C HIS A 229 -6.72 19.26 39.33
N LYS A 230 -7.97 19.65 39.58
CA LYS A 230 -8.91 18.93 40.42
C LYS A 230 -9.68 17.85 39.67
N ALA A 231 -9.49 17.73 38.36
CA ALA A 231 -10.15 16.69 37.58
C ALA A 231 -9.81 15.29 38.11
N ASP A 232 -10.83 14.46 38.31
CA ASP A 232 -10.72 13.14 38.96
C ASP A 232 -10.81 11.96 37.99
N SER A 233 -11.19 12.24 36.75
CA SER A 233 -11.41 11.26 35.70
C SER A 233 -11.30 11.93 34.33
N TRP A 234 -11.14 11.14 33.28
CA TRP A 234 -11.15 11.65 31.90
C TRP A 234 -12.57 12.07 31.48
N GLN A 235 -13.55 11.16 31.57
CA GLN A 235 -14.91 11.34 31.04
C GLN A 235 -16.03 10.78 31.94
N LYS A 236 -15.80 10.65 33.26
CA LYS A 236 -16.85 10.12 34.14
C LYS A 236 -17.88 11.20 34.45
N TYR A 237 -18.92 11.26 33.63
CA TYR A 237 -20.03 12.19 33.80
C TYR A 237 -21.02 11.74 34.89
N ILE A 238 -21.53 12.71 35.65
CA ILE A 238 -22.62 12.55 36.61
C ILE A 238 -23.90 13.09 35.96
N PHE A 239 -24.74 12.20 35.46
CA PHE A 239 -26.02 12.56 34.84
C PHE A 239 -27.15 12.66 35.88
N TYR A 240 -28.08 13.59 35.68
CA TYR A 240 -29.34 13.56 36.40
C TYR A 240 -30.27 12.57 35.71
N GLY A 241 -30.70 11.52 36.40
CA GLY A 241 -31.73 10.65 35.87
C GLY A 241 -33.02 11.45 35.66
N ASN A 242 -33.49 11.60 34.42
CA ASN A 242 -34.82 12.04 33.94
C ASN A 242 -35.61 13.09 34.77
N ASP A 243 -34.97 13.93 35.58
CA ASP A 243 -35.66 14.93 36.38
C ASP A 243 -35.96 16.15 35.49
N LYS A 244 -37.11 16.09 34.81
CA LYS A 244 -37.59 17.08 33.84
C LYS A 244 -37.62 18.51 34.39
N ASN A 245 -37.62 18.68 35.72
CA ASN A 245 -37.66 19.99 36.37
C ASN A 245 -36.29 20.70 36.42
N LYS A 246 -35.19 20.04 36.06
CA LYS A 246 -33.83 20.64 35.98
C LYS A 246 -33.32 20.86 34.56
N GLN A 247 -34.14 20.64 33.54
CA GLN A 247 -33.72 20.73 32.13
C GLN A 247 -33.36 22.15 31.66
N SER A 248 -33.73 23.21 32.39
CA SER A 248 -33.52 24.60 31.92
C SER A 248 -32.09 25.12 32.04
N GLU A 249 -31.19 24.41 32.72
CA GLU A 249 -29.77 24.79 32.91
C GLU A 249 -28.79 23.70 32.44
N ALA A 250 -29.29 22.62 31.84
CA ALA A 250 -28.47 21.47 31.51
C ALA A 250 -27.97 21.51 30.07
N GLU A 251 -26.67 21.27 29.89
CA GLU A 251 -26.10 20.96 28.59
C GLU A 251 -26.49 19.53 28.18
N MET A 252 -26.71 19.33 26.88
CA MET A 252 -27.02 18.02 26.32
C MET A 252 -25.78 17.37 25.72
N ILE A 253 -25.35 16.26 26.29
CA ILE A 253 -24.35 15.36 25.69
C ILE A 253 -25.02 14.00 25.54
N PHE A 254 -24.96 13.41 24.34
CA PHE A 254 -25.60 12.12 24.02
C PHE A 254 -27.10 12.05 24.29
N GLY A 255 -27.78 13.21 24.33
CA GLY A 255 -29.23 13.29 24.62
C GLY A 255 -29.57 13.27 26.13
N GLU A 256 -28.57 13.31 27.01
CA GLU A 256 -28.75 13.38 28.46
C GLU A 256 -28.30 14.73 29.03
N SER A 257 -29.02 15.20 30.05
CA SER A 257 -28.76 16.45 30.77
C SER A 257 -27.79 16.23 31.93
N PHE A 258 -26.78 17.09 32.05
CA PHE A 258 -25.85 17.11 33.19
C PHE A 258 -25.63 18.54 33.69
N ASP A 259 -25.17 18.68 34.93
CA ASP A 259 -24.82 19.98 35.55
C ASP A 259 -23.32 20.11 35.67
N LEU A 260 -22.77 21.13 35.01
CA LEU A 260 -21.35 21.47 35.08
C LEU A 260 -20.89 21.75 36.51
N SER A 261 -21.72 22.30 37.40
CA SER A 261 -21.32 22.64 38.77
C SER A 261 -20.87 21.42 39.60
N VAL A 262 -21.40 20.24 39.27
CA VAL A 262 -21.04 18.96 39.93
C VAL A 262 -20.06 18.11 39.12
N GLN A 263 -19.78 18.45 37.86
CA GLN A 263 -18.81 17.67 37.06
C GLN A 263 -17.37 17.95 37.47
N THR A 264 -16.64 16.86 37.70
CA THR A 264 -15.21 16.84 38.01
C THR A 264 -14.37 16.15 36.94
N SER A 265 -14.98 15.63 35.87
CA SER A 265 -14.24 15.04 34.76
C SER A 265 -13.44 16.09 33.99
N LEU A 266 -12.31 15.68 33.39
CA LEU A 266 -11.49 16.57 32.57
C LEU A 266 -12.26 17.07 31.34
N ASP A 267 -13.04 16.21 30.70
CA ASP A 267 -13.85 16.53 29.52
C ASP A 267 -14.94 17.58 29.82
N SER A 268 -15.41 17.69 31.07
CA SER A 268 -16.32 18.77 31.46
C SER A 268 -15.71 20.18 31.29
N TYR A 269 -14.38 20.31 31.29
CA TYR A 269 -13.71 21.59 31.05
C TYR A 269 -13.85 22.05 29.61
N PHE A 270 -14.12 21.17 28.65
CA PHE A 270 -14.42 21.58 27.27
C PHE A 270 -15.57 22.59 27.24
N TYR A 271 -16.69 22.26 27.87
CA TYR A 271 -17.86 23.13 27.95
C TYR A 271 -17.59 24.41 28.75
N ARG A 272 -16.89 24.31 29.88
CA ARG A 272 -16.47 25.49 30.67
C ARG A 272 -15.59 26.45 29.86
N ILE A 273 -14.66 25.92 29.06
CA ILE A 273 -13.79 26.73 28.18
C ILE A 273 -14.62 27.44 27.13
N GLN A 274 -15.59 26.74 26.54
CA GLN A 274 -16.49 27.32 25.55
C GLN A 274 -17.19 28.56 26.10
N ASP A 275 -17.81 28.43 27.27
CA ASP A 275 -18.58 29.51 27.90
C ASP A 275 -17.70 30.65 28.42
N GLU A 276 -16.66 30.30 29.19
CA GLU A 276 -15.91 31.29 29.97
C GLU A 276 -14.77 31.94 29.16
N VAL A 277 -14.27 31.27 28.12
CA VAL A 277 -13.12 31.74 27.32
C VAL A 277 -13.52 32.01 25.88
N ILE A 278 -14.09 31.02 25.17
CA ILE A 278 -14.36 31.14 23.73
C ILE A 278 -15.41 32.22 23.49
N PHE A 279 -16.61 32.10 24.05
CA PHE A 279 -17.68 33.08 23.86
C PHE A 279 -17.32 34.48 24.38
N PHE A 280 -16.57 34.55 25.49
CA PHE A 280 -16.06 35.82 25.99
C PHE A 280 -15.18 36.53 24.96
N LEU A 281 -14.20 35.82 24.39
CA LEU A 281 -13.27 36.37 23.41
C LEU A 281 -13.96 36.66 22.07
N GLU A 282 -14.87 35.81 21.62
CA GLU A 282 -15.69 36.04 20.42
C GLU A 282 -16.51 37.33 20.55
N LYS A 283 -17.18 37.53 21.69
CA LYS A 283 -17.93 38.76 21.97
C LYS A 283 -17.01 39.98 22.07
N LYS A 284 -15.86 39.85 22.75
CA LYS A 284 -14.89 40.94 22.93
C LYS A 284 -14.32 41.42 21.60
N HIS A 285 -14.01 40.50 20.69
CA HIS A 285 -13.33 40.80 19.43
C HIS A 285 -14.27 40.82 18.21
N GLN A 286 -15.55 40.46 18.37
CA GLN A 286 -16.55 40.35 17.31
C GLN A 286 -16.10 39.38 16.19
N ILE A 287 -15.61 38.22 16.59
CA ILE A 287 -15.09 37.17 15.72
C ILE A 287 -15.73 35.82 16.05
N ASN A 288 -15.58 34.84 15.17
CA ASN A 288 -15.77 33.43 15.47
C ASN A 288 -14.39 32.80 15.66
N ILE A 289 -14.11 32.25 16.84
CA ILE A 289 -12.80 31.67 17.14
C ILE A 289 -12.60 30.37 16.35
N LEU A 290 -13.65 29.62 16.05
CA LEU A 290 -13.56 28.41 15.23
C LEU A 290 -13.25 28.69 13.76
N ASP A 291 -13.29 29.96 13.35
CA ASP A 291 -12.84 30.42 12.04
C ASP A 291 -11.39 30.94 12.05
N VAL A 292 -10.72 30.99 13.21
CA VAL A 292 -9.33 31.49 13.26
C VAL A 292 -8.37 30.61 12.50
N ASN A 293 -8.70 29.33 12.31
CA ASN A 293 -7.97 28.35 11.48
C ASN A 293 -7.62 28.85 10.07
N LYS A 294 -8.29 29.88 9.56
CA LYS A 294 -8.08 30.49 8.22
C LYS A 294 -7.14 31.69 8.20
N TRP A 295 -6.64 32.12 9.36
CA TRP A 295 -6.09 33.47 9.50
C TRP A 295 -4.58 33.56 9.31
N ILE A 296 -3.83 32.46 9.46
CA ILE A 296 -2.38 32.45 9.24
C ILE A 296 -2.02 31.61 8.02
N PHE A 297 -1.06 32.12 7.25
CA PHE A 297 -0.52 31.47 6.07
C PHE A 297 0.99 31.72 5.96
N ILE A 298 1.69 30.81 5.27
CA ILE A 298 3.09 31.01 4.89
C ILE A 298 3.15 31.91 3.66
N ASN A 299 3.87 33.02 3.77
CA ASN A 299 4.28 33.80 2.61
C ASN A 299 5.41 33.07 1.87
N LYS A 300 5.08 32.46 0.72
CA LYS A 300 6.04 31.76 -0.14
C LYS A 300 7.15 32.68 -0.67
N LYS A 301 6.94 34.00 -0.73
CA LYS A 301 7.98 34.94 -1.16
C LYS A 301 9.11 34.98 -0.13
N GLY A 302 10.28 34.48 -0.51
CA GLY A 302 11.45 34.40 0.36
C GLY A 302 11.48 33.16 1.26
N TYR A 303 10.49 32.27 1.17
CA TYR A 303 10.57 30.95 1.78
C TYR A 303 11.57 30.09 1.00
N SER A 304 12.40 29.34 1.72
CA SER A 304 13.27 28.32 1.14
C SER A 304 13.23 27.06 1.99
N LYS A 305 13.03 25.91 1.34
CA LYS A 305 13.09 24.60 2.00
C LYS A 305 14.45 24.32 2.66
N ASN A 306 15.48 25.12 2.35
CA ASN A 306 16.80 25.01 2.98
C ASN A 306 16.80 25.27 4.49
N ILE A 307 15.78 25.95 5.04
CA ILE A 307 15.59 26.05 6.50
C ILE A 307 15.52 24.65 7.13
N PHE A 308 15.00 23.66 6.38
CA PHE A 308 14.91 22.25 6.77
C PHE A 308 16.05 21.38 6.24
N LYS A 309 17.19 21.94 5.80
CA LYS A 309 18.28 21.19 5.16
C LYS A 309 18.72 19.95 5.96
N LYS A 310 18.81 20.05 7.28
CA LYS A 310 19.18 18.92 8.16
C LYS A 310 18.09 17.85 8.20
N LEU A 311 16.83 18.26 8.32
CA LEU A 311 15.69 17.33 8.35
C LEU A 311 15.43 16.68 7.00
N LEU A 312 15.85 17.29 5.89
CA LEU A 312 15.78 16.71 4.55
C LEU A 312 16.99 15.83 4.18
N SER A 313 17.98 15.70 5.06
CA SER A 313 19.16 14.88 4.78
C SER A 313 18.87 13.39 5.01
N LYS A 314 19.42 12.53 4.14
CA LYS A 314 19.46 11.08 4.34
C LYS A 314 20.58 10.66 5.30
N ASP A 315 21.49 11.56 5.66
CA ASP A 315 22.66 11.24 6.49
C ASP A 315 22.24 10.72 7.86
N GLY A 316 22.69 9.52 8.21
CA GLY A 316 22.40 8.89 9.50
C GLY A 316 21.04 8.19 9.60
N LEU A 317 20.22 8.21 8.53
CA LEU A 317 18.99 7.42 8.48
C LEU A 317 19.28 6.00 7.98
N SER A 318 19.14 5.01 8.87
CA SER A 318 19.11 3.60 8.50
C SER A 318 17.73 3.20 8.01
N GLU A 319 17.66 2.32 7.01
CA GLU A 319 16.43 1.63 6.65
C GLU A 319 16.26 0.41 7.55
N LYS A 320 15.04 0.20 8.05
CA LYS A 320 14.68 -1.01 8.78
C LYS A 320 14.67 -2.16 7.77
N GLU A 321 15.36 -3.25 8.08
CA GLU A 321 15.20 -4.49 7.32
C GLU A 321 13.79 -5.04 7.57
N LEU A 322 13.00 -5.15 6.50
CA LEU A 322 11.65 -5.66 6.55
C LEU A 322 11.66 -7.18 6.32
N SER A 323 10.79 -7.88 7.03
CA SER A 323 10.47 -9.27 6.72
C SER A 323 9.88 -9.40 5.30
N ILE A 324 9.83 -10.63 4.77
CA ILE A 324 9.22 -10.90 3.46
C ILE A 324 7.76 -10.43 3.45
N SER A 325 6.99 -10.70 4.52
CA SER A 325 5.59 -10.27 4.65
C SER A 325 5.48 -8.74 4.63
N GLU A 326 6.27 -8.03 5.44
CA GLU A 326 6.24 -6.55 5.47
C GLU A 326 6.62 -5.94 4.11
N ASN A 327 7.57 -6.53 3.39
CA ASN A 327 7.93 -6.09 2.03
C ASN A 327 6.79 -6.30 1.05
N LEU A 328 6.07 -7.43 1.14
CA LEU A 328 4.91 -7.71 0.29
C LEU A 328 3.75 -6.78 0.63
N ASP A 329 3.45 -6.57 1.90
CA ASP A 329 2.42 -5.62 2.35
C ASP A 329 2.69 -4.22 1.81
N MET A 330 3.95 -3.77 1.89
CA MET A 330 4.38 -2.49 1.33
C MET A 330 4.28 -2.46 -0.20
N LEU A 331 4.66 -3.54 -0.89
CA LEU A 331 4.57 -3.66 -2.34
C LEU A 331 3.10 -3.52 -2.81
N PHE A 332 2.19 -4.13 -2.06
CA PHE A 332 0.74 -4.08 -2.24
C PHE A 332 0.07 -2.85 -1.61
N TYR A 333 0.85 -1.91 -1.03
CA TYR A 333 0.32 -0.72 -0.36
C TYR A 333 -0.76 -1.01 0.69
N TRP A 334 -0.67 -2.18 1.34
CA TRP A 334 -1.62 -2.69 2.34
C TRP A 334 -3.07 -2.75 1.84
N TYR A 335 -3.30 -2.70 0.54
CA TYR A 335 -4.62 -2.95 -0.02
C TYR A 335 -5.05 -4.41 0.18
N PRO A 336 -6.36 -4.69 0.28
CA PRO A 336 -6.87 -6.05 0.18
C PRO A 336 -6.38 -6.74 -1.09
N ILE A 337 -6.14 -8.04 -1.00
CA ILE A 337 -5.69 -8.88 -2.11
C ILE A 337 -6.74 -9.96 -2.34
N GLU A 338 -7.27 -10.01 -3.56
CA GLU A 338 -8.13 -11.09 -4.03
C GLU A 338 -7.30 -12.00 -4.95
N VAL A 339 -7.23 -13.29 -4.59
CA VAL A 339 -6.38 -14.26 -5.28
C VAL A 339 -7.22 -15.11 -6.24
N PHE A 340 -6.93 -14.98 -7.54
CA PHE A 340 -7.55 -15.79 -8.58
C PHE A 340 -6.76 -17.09 -8.77
N GLN A 341 -7.44 -18.21 -8.52
CA GLN A 341 -6.90 -19.56 -8.66
C GLN A 341 -7.02 -20.05 -10.11
N SER A 342 -5.91 -20.50 -10.70
CA SER A 342 -5.91 -21.07 -12.05
C SER A 342 -6.50 -22.48 -12.08
N GLY A 343 -7.82 -22.59 -12.19
CA GLY A 343 -8.51 -23.89 -12.28
C GLY A 343 -9.86 -23.87 -13.00
N GLN A 344 -10.42 -22.69 -13.30
CA GLN A 344 -11.66 -22.55 -14.08
C GLN A 344 -11.44 -21.70 -15.33
N ILE A 345 -12.32 -21.87 -16.32
CA ILE A 345 -12.26 -21.30 -17.69
C ILE A 345 -12.01 -19.77 -17.72
N HIS A 346 -12.27 -19.07 -16.61
CA HIS A 346 -12.13 -17.62 -16.46
C HIS A 346 -10.99 -17.14 -15.55
N ASN A 347 -10.14 -18.03 -15.01
CA ASN A 347 -9.14 -17.67 -14.02
C ASN A 347 -7.74 -18.05 -14.53
N GLY A 348 -6.98 -17.08 -15.03
CA GLY A 348 -5.63 -17.29 -15.54
C GLY A 348 -5.14 -16.18 -16.46
N ILE A 349 -4.11 -16.45 -17.25
CA ILE A 349 -3.45 -15.46 -18.12
C ILE A 349 -4.41 -14.71 -19.06
N PRO A 350 -5.38 -15.34 -19.75
CA PRO A 350 -6.30 -14.60 -20.60
C PRO A 350 -7.13 -13.55 -19.84
N ALA A 351 -7.55 -13.86 -18.61
CA ALA A 351 -8.28 -12.93 -17.76
C ALA A 351 -7.39 -11.77 -17.31
N PHE A 352 -6.16 -12.05 -16.86
CA PHE A 352 -5.19 -11.00 -16.53
C PHE A 352 -4.93 -10.07 -17.72
N ILE A 353 -4.68 -10.62 -18.91
CA ILE A 353 -4.44 -9.81 -20.12
C ILE A 353 -5.64 -8.93 -20.46
N THR A 354 -6.85 -9.50 -20.40
CA THR A 354 -8.09 -8.78 -20.72
C THR A 354 -8.31 -7.65 -19.73
N LEU A 355 -8.13 -7.92 -18.44
CA LEU A 355 -8.26 -6.96 -17.37
C LEU A 355 -7.21 -5.85 -17.49
N LEU A 356 -5.93 -6.19 -17.67
CA LEU A 356 -4.86 -5.22 -17.85
C LEU A 356 -5.11 -4.30 -19.06
N ALA A 357 -5.47 -4.87 -20.20
CA ALA A 357 -5.78 -4.08 -21.40
C ALA A 357 -7.00 -3.17 -21.18
N GLY A 358 -8.03 -3.67 -20.50
CA GLY A 358 -9.22 -2.88 -20.15
C GLY A 358 -8.90 -1.73 -19.19
N THR A 359 -8.16 -2.00 -18.11
CA THR A 359 -7.75 -0.98 -17.13
C THR A 359 -6.88 0.09 -17.78
N VAL A 360 -5.93 -0.28 -18.65
CA VAL A 360 -5.13 0.68 -19.41
C VAL A 360 -6.01 1.53 -20.33
N ALA A 361 -6.95 0.92 -21.06
CA ALA A 361 -7.84 1.66 -21.95
C ALA A 361 -8.74 2.65 -21.20
N LEU A 362 -9.19 2.31 -19.99
CA LEU A 362 -9.92 3.25 -19.11
C LEU A 362 -9.01 4.39 -18.64
N SER A 363 -7.78 4.06 -18.22
CA SER A 363 -6.78 5.04 -17.79
C SER A 363 -6.40 6.04 -18.89
N GLU A 364 -6.26 5.60 -20.15
CA GLU A 364 -5.96 6.50 -21.28
C GLU A 364 -7.07 7.53 -21.53
N ASN A 365 -8.33 7.16 -21.28
CA ASN A 365 -9.48 8.02 -21.57
C ASN A 365 -9.69 9.11 -20.52
N GLU A 366 -9.22 8.93 -19.29
CA GLU A 366 -9.31 9.95 -18.25
C GLU A 366 -7.91 10.48 -17.92
N LYS A 367 -7.63 11.72 -18.32
CA LYS A 367 -6.34 12.41 -18.09
C LYS A 367 -5.94 12.55 -16.61
N GLU A 368 -6.83 12.19 -15.69
CA GLU A 368 -6.64 12.24 -14.25
C GLU A 368 -6.12 10.91 -13.67
N PHE A 369 -6.12 9.82 -14.42
CA PHE A 369 -5.59 8.55 -13.91
C PHE A 369 -4.07 8.50 -13.93
N GLU A 370 -3.52 8.06 -12.79
CA GLU A 370 -2.14 7.62 -12.69
C GLU A 370 -1.93 6.32 -13.48
N LYS A 371 -0.66 5.97 -13.72
CA LYS A 371 -0.31 4.71 -14.41
C LYS A 371 -0.94 3.50 -13.71
N VAL A 372 -1.34 2.51 -14.51
CA VAL A 372 -1.84 1.23 -14.01
C VAL A 372 -0.73 0.50 -13.28
N MET A 373 -0.92 0.20 -12.00
CA MET A 373 0.09 -0.50 -11.20
C MET A 373 0.00 -2.01 -11.39
N VAL A 374 1.13 -2.63 -11.73
CA VAL A 374 1.25 -4.07 -11.95
C VAL A 374 2.43 -4.59 -11.14
N CYS A 375 2.25 -5.70 -10.42
CA CYS A 375 3.38 -6.43 -9.85
C CYS A 375 3.62 -7.75 -10.59
N LYS A 376 4.89 -8.01 -10.89
CA LYS A 376 5.39 -9.28 -11.44
C LYS A 376 6.20 -9.99 -10.37
N PHE A 377 5.77 -11.19 -10.00
CA PHE A 377 6.49 -12.04 -9.07
C PHE A 377 7.23 -13.12 -9.85
N VAL A 378 8.55 -13.18 -9.70
CA VAL A 378 9.40 -14.17 -10.36
C VAL A 378 9.76 -15.25 -9.34
N HIS A 379 9.23 -16.45 -9.57
CA HIS A 379 9.46 -17.62 -8.74
C HIS A 379 10.57 -18.47 -9.35
N PRO A 380 11.75 -18.55 -8.72
CA PRO A 380 12.85 -19.34 -9.25
C PRO A 380 12.46 -20.80 -9.44
N PHE A 381 12.75 -21.34 -10.61
CA PHE A 381 12.60 -22.76 -10.93
C PHE A 381 13.96 -23.37 -11.33
N ALA A 382 13.99 -24.69 -11.51
CA ALA A 382 15.20 -25.43 -11.81
C ALA A 382 15.91 -24.91 -13.07
N ARG A 383 17.25 -24.81 -13.00
CA ARG A 383 18.16 -24.48 -14.12
C ARG A 383 17.92 -23.10 -14.75
N GLY A 384 17.64 -22.08 -13.94
CA GLY A 384 17.51 -20.69 -14.39
C GLY A 384 16.21 -20.39 -15.13
N LYS A 385 15.25 -21.33 -15.07
CA LYS A 385 13.87 -21.16 -15.49
C LYS A 385 13.06 -20.57 -14.35
N ASN A 386 11.87 -20.04 -14.63
CA ASN A 386 11.03 -19.42 -13.63
C ASN A 386 9.55 -19.69 -13.87
N ASP A 387 8.81 -19.70 -12.77
CA ASP A 387 7.36 -19.53 -12.72
C ASP A 387 7.03 -18.07 -12.39
N TYR A 388 5.80 -17.64 -12.72
CA TYR A 388 5.39 -16.25 -12.56
C TYR A 388 3.98 -16.12 -11.99
N SER A 389 3.85 -15.16 -11.08
CA SER A 389 2.56 -14.60 -10.69
C SER A 389 2.48 -13.14 -11.12
N TYR A 390 1.28 -12.65 -11.43
CA TYR A 390 1.05 -11.25 -11.77
C TYR A 390 -0.09 -10.69 -10.93
N SER A 391 0.02 -9.44 -10.51
CA SER A 391 -1.08 -8.72 -9.90
C SER A 391 -1.32 -7.39 -10.58
N ILE A 392 -2.56 -6.92 -10.52
CA ILE A 392 -2.99 -5.61 -11.01
C ILE A 392 -3.80 -4.91 -9.91
N LEU A 393 -3.49 -3.64 -9.66
CA LEU A 393 -4.27 -2.82 -8.73
C LEU A 393 -5.53 -2.32 -9.44
N ILE A 394 -6.69 -2.58 -8.85
CA ILE A 394 -7.97 -2.01 -9.28
C ILE A 394 -8.24 -0.79 -8.40
N ASP A 395 -8.10 0.39 -9.00
CA ASP A 395 -8.24 1.68 -8.32
C ASP A 395 -9.65 2.24 -8.51
N SER A 396 -10.47 2.16 -7.47
CA SER A 396 -11.87 2.59 -7.46
C SER A 396 -11.98 4.04 -6.99
N LYS A 397 -11.32 4.99 -7.66
CA LYS A 397 -11.34 6.42 -7.26
C LYS A 397 -12.74 7.05 -7.33
N ALA A 398 -13.66 6.46 -8.08
CA ALA A 398 -15.02 6.98 -8.25
C ALA A 398 -16.02 6.26 -7.33
N SER A 399 -16.61 6.99 -6.37
CA SER A 399 -18.04 6.92 -5.93
C SER A 399 -18.31 6.89 -4.41
N ALA A 400 -17.47 6.28 -3.55
CA ALA A 400 -17.90 6.02 -2.16
C ALA A 400 -16.79 5.86 -1.11
N GLY A 401 -15.72 6.67 -1.18
CA GLY A 401 -14.58 6.55 -0.28
C GLY A 401 -13.67 5.37 -0.65
N HIS A 402 -12.42 5.40 -0.19
CA HIS A 402 -11.32 4.51 -0.60
C HIS A 402 -11.50 2.99 -0.31
N TYR A 403 -12.71 2.53 -0.02
CA TYR A 403 -13.00 1.21 0.54
C TYR A 403 -13.12 0.06 -0.49
N TYR A 404 -13.03 0.33 -1.80
CA TYR A 404 -13.22 -0.69 -2.84
C TYR A 404 -12.00 -0.95 -3.74
N SER A 405 -10.86 -0.32 -3.44
CA SER A 405 -9.63 -0.56 -4.20
C SER A 405 -8.90 -1.78 -3.65
N GLY A 406 -8.30 -2.59 -4.53
CA GLY A 406 -7.70 -3.86 -4.15
C GLY A 406 -6.84 -4.45 -5.26
N TRP A 407 -5.96 -5.40 -4.89
CA TRP A 407 -5.15 -6.12 -5.86
C TRP A 407 -5.84 -7.39 -6.30
N LEU A 408 -5.88 -7.60 -7.61
CA LEU A 408 -6.23 -8.89 -8.18
C LEU A 408 -4.94 -9.64 -8.50
N LEU A 409 -4.70 -10.75 -7.79
CA LEU A 409 -3.50 -11.56 -7.90
C LEU A 409 -3.78 -12.86 -8.64
N TYR A 410 -3.07 -13.09 -9.75
CA TYR A 410 -3.05 -14.33 -10.50
C TYR A 410 -1.81 -15.15 -10.09
N PHE A 411 -1.99 -15.99 -9.06
CA PHE A 411 -0.92 -16.81 -8.51
C PHE A 411 -0.50 -17.92 -9.47
N ASP A 412 0.80 -18.10 -9.65
CA ASP A 412 1.43 -19.19 -10.40
C ASP A 412 0.84 -19.43 -11.81
N CYS A 413 0.47 -18.35 -12.49
CA CYS A 413 -0.37 -18.42 -13.68
C CYS A 413 0.39 -18.75 -14.98
N CYS A 414 1.72 -18.60 -15.03
CA CYS A 414 2.53 -19.00 -16.18
C CYS A 414 4.00 -19.29 -15.85
N SER A 415 4.77 -19.73 -16.86
CA SER A 415 6.18 -20.08 -16.75
C SER A 415 6.95 -19.68 -18.01
N ASP A 416 8.27 -19.53 -17.95
CA ASP A 416 9.12 -19.22 -19.11
C ASP A 416 9.58 -20.45 -19.91
N HIS A 417 9.10 -21.65 -19.53
CA HIS A 417 9.80 -22.88 -19.90
C HIS A 417 8.95 -24.07 -20.37
N SER A 418 7.62 -24.00 -20.40
CA SER A 418 6.77 -25.11 -20.83
C SER A 418 5.57 -24.69 -21.69
N GLY A 419 5.33 -25.41 -22.80
CA GLY A 419 4.10 -25.42 -23.61
C GLY A 419 3.23 -24.16 -23.61
N PHE A 420 1.97 -24.33 -23.22
CA PHE A 420 0.98 -23.26 -23.14
C PHE A 420 1.38 -22.15 -22.15
N SER A 421 1.97 -22.49 -21.00
CA SER A 421 2.43 -21.54 -19.98
C SER A 421 3.47 -20.56 -20.51
N GLY A 422 4.42 -21.03 -21.31
CA GLY A 422 5.41 -20.21 -22.03
C GLY A 422 4.77 -19.27 -23.02
N SER A 423 3.74 -19.72 -23.74
CA SER A 423 2.98 -18.85 -24.64
C SER A 423 2.22 -17.75 -23.87
N GLY A 424 1.65 -18.10 -22.70
CA GLY A 424 0.97 -17.17 -21.81
C GLY A 424 1.90 -16.08 -21.27
N TYR A 425 3.05 -16.49 -20.74
CA TYR A 425 4.11 -15.58 -20.30
C TYR A 425 4.49 -14.58 -21.40
N ASN A 426 4.79 -15.05 -22.60
CA ASN A 426 5.19 -14.19 -23.71
C ASN A 426 4.08 -13.18 -24.10
N LYS A 427 2.80 -13.58 -24.04
CA LYS A 427 1.67 -12.68 -24.31
C LYS A 427 1.53 -11.59 -23.25
N VAL A 428 1.69 -11.95 -21.96
CA VAL A 428 1.69 -10.96 -20.86
C VAL A 428 2.79 -9.93 -21.06
N GLU A 429 4.03 -10.37 -21.28
CA GLU A 429 5.17 -9.48 -21.47
C GLU A 429 5.02 -8.59 -22.70
N GLN A 430 4.42 -9.10 -23.79
CA GLN A 430 4.10 -8.29 -24.95
C GLN A 430 3.10 -7.17 -24.64
N ILE A 431 2.05 -7.47 -23.87
CA ILE A 431 1.04 -6.47 -23.48
C ILE A 431 1.62 -5.44 -22.53
N ILE A 432 2.40 -5.86 -21.52
CA ILE A 432 3.10 -4.94 -20.62
C ILE A 432 4.05 -4.03 -21.40
N SER A 433 4.84 -4.60 -22.33
CA SER A 433 5.75 -3.82 -23.19
C SER A 433 5.01 -2.84 -24.10
N LYS A 434 3.86 -3.26 -24.66
CA LYS A 434 2.98 -2.41 -25.49
C LYS A 434 2.52 -1.16 -24.72
N TYR A 435 2.21 -1.30 -23.42
CA TYR A 435 1.67 -0.22 -22.58
C TYR A 435 2.66 0.30 -21.54
N LYS A 436 3.97 0.16 -21.77
CA LYS A 436 5.03 0.49 -20.79
C LYS A 436 4.97 1.92 -20.22
N ASP A 437 4.45 2.87 -20.99
CA ASP A 437 4.40 4.28 -20.59
C ASP A 437 3.19 4.55 -19.69
N LEU A 438 2.20 3.65 -19.69
CA LEU A 438 0.95 3.72 -18.93
C LEU A 438 0.90 2.72 -17.77
N ILE A 439 1.88 1.82 -17.68
CA ILE A 439 2.01 0.84 -16.61
C ILE A 439 3.17 1.23 -15.69
N ASP A 440 2.95 1.16 -14.39
CA ASP A 440 4.01 1.13 -13.38
C ASP A 440 4.24 -0.33 -12.96
N LEU A 441 5.29 -0.95 -13.53
CA LEU A 441 5.61 -2.35 -13.31
C LEU A 441 6.64 -2.50 -12.19
N LYS A 442 6.24 -3.16 -11.11
CA LYS A 442 7.16 -3.60 -10.05
C LYS A 442 7.48 -5.07 -10.21
N THR A 443 8.76 -5.44 -10.11
CA THR A 443 9.19 -6.84 -10.19
C THR A 443 9.83 -7.26 -8.88
N LEU A 444 9.36 -8.37 -8.31
CA LEU A 444 9.93 -8.98 -7.11
C LEU A 444 10.31 -10.44 -7.40
N LYS A 445 11.56 -10.80 -7.09
CA LYS A 445 11.98 -12.21 -7.10
C LYS A 445 11.73 -12.80 -5.71
N ILE A 446 10.94 -13.86 -5.63
CA ILE A 446 10.52 -14.47 -4.36
C ILE A 446 10.31 -15.97 -4.52
N GLU A 447 10.75 -16.75 -3.54
CA GLU A 447 10.51 -18.19 -3.50
C GLU A 447 9.00 -18.48 -3.46
N LYS A 448 8.58 -19.46 -4.25
CA LYS A 448 7.16 -19.77 -4.48
C LYS A 448 6.44 -20.09 -3.17
N GLU A 449 7.05 -20.92 -2.32
CA GLU A 449 6.47 -21.31 -1.02
C GLU A 449 6.33 -20.12 -0.06
N SER A 450 7.33 -19.25 0.02
CA SER A 450 7.25 -18.04 0.85
C SER A 450 6.13 -17.09 0.37
N PHE A 451 5.93 -16.98 -0.95
CA PHE A 451 4.83 -16.18 -1.49
C PHE A 451 3.47 -16.83 -1.22
N LYS A 452 3.38 -18.16 -1.36
CA LYS A 452 2.19 -18.97 -1.05
C LYS A 452 1.77 -18.82 0.42
N GLU A 453 2.73 -18.90 1.35
CA GLU A 453 2.49 -18.68 2.78
C GLU A 453 1.92 -17.29 3.09
N TYR A 454 2.40 -16.27 2.38
CA TYR A 454 1.88 -14.91 2.52
C TYR A 454 0.44 -14.78 2.05
N ILE A 455 0.13 -15.25 0.83
CA ILE A 455 -1.20 -15.08 0.22
C ILE A 455 -2.28 -15.95 0.88
N ALA A 456 -1.90 -17.07 1.52
CA ALA A 456 -2.84 -17.97 2.19
C ALA A 456 -3.69 -17.24 3.25
N LYS A 457 -3.10 -16.25 3.94
CA LYS A 457 -3.76 -15.43 4.97
C LYS A 457 -4.92 -14.59 4.43
N TYR A 458 -4.87 -14.21 3.15
CA TYR A 458 -5.89 -13.37 2.53
C TYR A 458 -7.10 -14.19 2.10
N ILE A 459 -6.86 -15.41 1.60
CA ILE A 459 -7.94 -16.33 1.19
C ILE A 459 -8.69 -16.85 2.42
N SER A 460 -8.00 -17.17 3.52
CA SER A 460 -8.63 -17.65 4.77
C SER A 460 -9.41 -16.56 5.53
N SER A 461 -9.18 -15.28 5.22
CA SER A 461 -9.83 -14.15 5.90
C SER A 461 -11.21 -13.79 5.34
N ASP A 462 -11.62 -14.40 4.21
CA ASP A 462 -12.92 -14.16 3.60
C ASP A 462 -14.03 -14.83 4.45
N LYS A 463 -14.78 -14.01 5.19
CA LYS A 463 -15.65 -14.39 6.32
C LYS A 463 -16.78 -15.37 5.98
N ASN A 464 -16.98 -15.69 4.71
CA ASN A 464 -18.05 -16.59 4.25
C ASN A 464 -17.58 -18.02 3.98
N THR A 465 -16.28 -18.30 4.05
CA THR A 465 -15.73 -19.65 3.92
C THR A 465 -14.99 -20.01 5.19
N TYR A 466 -15.46 -21.05 5.90
CA TYR A 466 -14.81 -21.61 7.10
C TYR A 466 -13.51 -22.36 6.78
N GLU A 467 -12.75 -21.89 5.79
CA GLU A 467 -11.55 -22.56 5.33
C GLU A 467 -10.35 -22.13 6.17
N THR A 468 -9.67 -23.12 6.72
CA THR A 468 -8.42 -22.92 7.46
C THR A 468 -7.30 -22.51 6.48
N GLU A 469 -6.29 -21.79 6.98
CA GLU A 469 -5.09 -21.46 6.19
C GLU A 469 -4.44 -22.70 5.55
N GLU A 470 -4.52 -23.86 6.21
CA GLU A 470 -3.97 -25.12 5.71
C GLU A 470 -4.78 -25.68 4.54
N GLU A 471 -6.12 -25.64 4.61
CA GLU A 471 -7.00 -26.04 3.50
C GLU A 471 -6.79 -25.16 2.26
N VAL A 472 -6.58 -23.86 2.46
CA VAL A 472 -6.21 -22.92 1.39
C VAL A 472 -4.88 -23.30 0.76
N LYS A 473 -3.86 -23.61 1.56
CA LYS A 473 -2.55 -24.04 1.04
C LYS A 473 -2.67 -25.31 0.19
N VAL A 474 -3.46 -26.29 0.64
CA VAL A 474 -3.73 -27.51 -0.12
C VAL A 474 -4.38 -27.19 -1.47
N LYS A 475 -5.37 -26.28 -1.52
CA LYS A 475 -5.96 -25.85 -2.79
C LYS A 475 -4.97 -25.16 -3.72
N LEU A 476 -4.08 -24.33 -3.18
CA LEU A 476 -3.02 -23.68 -3.97
C LEU A 476 -2.01 -24.72 -4.51
N ASP A 477 -1.74 -25.79 -3.75
CA ASP A 477 -0.97 -26.94 -4.21
C ASP A 477 -1.70 -27.70 -5.30
N ASP A 478 -2.98 -28.02 -5.12
CA ASP A 478 -3.78 -28.72 -6.12
C ASP A 478 -3.81 -27.96 -7.44
N VAL A 479 -3.94 -26.63 -7.40
CA VAL A 479 -3.85 -25.77 -8.59
C VAL A 479 -2.48 -25.85 -9.25
N SER A 480 -1.40 -25.75 -8.46
CA SER A 480 -0.03 -25.86 -8.96
C SER A 480 0.23 -27.24 -9.57
N ASN A 481 -0.28 -28.30 -8.92
CA ASN A 481 -0.17 -29.69 -9.33
C ASN A 481 -0.98 -29.97 -10.59
N GLN A 482 -2.22 -29.50 -10.69
CA GLN A 482 -3.03 -29.58 -11.90
C GLN A 482 -2.33 -28.93 -13.10
N ARG A 483 -1.63 -27.80 -12.89
CA ARG A 483 -0.83 -27.18 -13.95
C ARG A 483 0.34 -28.07 -14.38
N VAL A 484 1.03 -28.71 -13.42
CA VAL A 484 2.09 -29.69 -13.72
C VAL A 484 1.52 -30.90 -14.46
N GLU A 485 0.39 -31.45 -14.01
CA GLU A 485 -0.31 -32.56 -14.65
C GLU A 485 -0.77 -32.21 -16.06
N ASN A 486 -1.39 -31.05 -16.28
CA ASN A 486 -1.78 -30.58 -17.61
C ASN A 486 -0.56 -30.41 -18.52
N THR A 487 0.56 -29.91 -17.99
CA THR A 487 1.81 -29.82 -18.75
C THR A 487 2.35 -31.21 -19.11
N LEU A 488 2.28 -32.18 -18.18
CA LEU A 488 2.67 -33.56 -18.43
C LEU A 488 1.77 -34.22 -19.48
N LEU A 489 0.45 -33.98 -19.41
CA LEU A 489 -0.54 -34.46 -20.38
C LEU A 489 -0.29 -33.86 -21.77
N ASP A 490 -0.05 -32.57 -21.88
CA ASP A 490 0.26 -31.91 -23.15
C ASP A 490 1.57 -32.43 -23.77
N ASN A 491 2.59 -32.64 -22.94
CA ASN A 491 3.84 -33.28 -23.40
C ASN A 491 3.58 -34.73 -23.84
N ALA A 492 2.81 -35.50 -23.07
CA ALA A 492 2.47 -36.88 -23.41
C ALA A 492 1.66 -36.96 -24.72
N ARG A 493 0.71 -36.06 -24.94
CA ARG A 493 -0.02 -35.92 -26.20
C ARG A 493 0.95 -35.66 -27.35
N GLY A 494 1.86 -34.69 -27.19
CA GLY A 494 2.94 -34.44 -28.15
C GLY A 494 3.70 -35.71 -28.51
N PHE A 495 4.24 -36.40 -27.52
CA PHE A 495 4.97 -37.65 -27.72
C PHE A 495 4.16 -38.76 -28.38
N ILE A 496 2.88 -38.92 -28.02
CA ILE A 496 2.01 -39.93 -28.62
C ILE A 496 1.77 -39.61 -30.09
N LEU A 497 1.57 -38.33 -30.44
CA LEU A 497 1.44 -37.91 -31.83
C LEU A 497 2.68 -38.28 -32.62
N GLU A 498 3.86 -37.93 -32.11
CA GLU A 498 5.13 -38.23 -32.74
C GLU A 498 5.37 -39.75 -32.90
N LEU A 499 5.02 -40.55 -31.89
CA LEU A 499 5.10 -42.00 -31.93
C LEU A 499 4.16 -42.61 -32.98
N ILE A 500 2.94 -42.07 -33.12
CA ILE A 500 2.00 -42.48 -34.17
C ILE A 500 2.58 -42.18 -35.56
N VAL A 501 3.17 -40.99 -35.76
CA VAL A 501 3.81 -40.61 -37.03
C VAL A 501 4.95 -41.55 -37.36
N TYR A 502 5.83 -41.79 -36.38
CA TYR A 502 6.91 -42.77 -36.50
C TYR A 502 6.39 -44.16 -36.89
N TYR A 503 5.37 -44.65 -36.19
CA TYR A 503 4.78 -45.95 -36.45
C TYR A 503 4.21 -46.04 -37.88
N ILE A 504 3.42 -45.06 -38.30
CA ILE A 504 2.84 -45.03 -39.67
C ILE A 504 3.94 -45.12 -40.72
N HIS A 505 5.02 -44.35 -40.59
CA HIS A 505 6.09 -44.35 -41.57
C HIS A 505 6.92 -45.64 -41.56
N SER A 506 7.18 -46.21 -40.39
CA SER A 506 7.89 -47.49 -40.26
C SER A 506 7.13 -48.66 -40.92
N GLN A 507 5.81 -48.57 -41.02
CA GLN A 507 4.98 -49.59 -41.68
C GLN A 507 4.80 -49.35 -43.20
N LYS A 508 4.77 -48.08 -43.64
CA LYS A 508 4.49 -47.74 -45.06
C LYS A 508 5.73 -47.76 -45.95
N LEU A 509 6.88 -47.40 -45.43
CA LEU A 509 8.04 -47.08 -46.24
C LEU A 509 9.15 -48.12 -46.04
N LYS A 510 9.72 -48.60 -47.15
CA LYS A 510 11.03 -49.27 -47.12
C LYS A 510 12.08 -48.18 -47.00
N VAL A 511 12.55 -47.92 -45.78
CA VAL A 511 13.52 -46.86 -45.49
C VAL A 511 14.78 -47.42 -44.88
N ASP A 512 15.90 -46.72 -45.08
CA ASP A 512 17.19 -47.14 -44.51
C ASP A 512 17.24 -46.89 -43.01
N SER A 513 16.72 -45.74 -42.56
CA SER A 513 16.49 -45.51 -41.14
C SER A 513 15.33 -44.57 -40.86
N ILE A 514 14.62 -44.84 -39.77
CA ILE A 514 13.63 -43.94 -39.20
C ILE A 514 13.92 -43.82 -37.70
N LYS A 515 13.92 -42.59 -37.19
CA LYS A 515 14.15 -42.31 -35.77
C LYS A 515 13.10 -41.33 -35.28
N TRP A 516 12.71 -41.49 -34.03
CA TRP A 516 11.77 -40.65 -33.32
C TRP A 516 12.47 -40.04 -32.10
N ASN A 517 12.07 -38.83 -31.71
CA ASN A 517 12.57 -38.12 -30.53
C ASN A 517 14.12 -38.11 -30.50
N THR A 518 14.71 -37.61 -31.58
CA THR A 518 16.17 -37.63 -31.74
C THR A 518 16.78 -36.33 -31.22
N GLN A 519 17.45 -36.40 -30.07
CA GLN A 519 18.18 -35.26 -29.52
C GLN A 519 19.43 -34.95 -30.35
N LYS A 520 19.54 -33.70 -30.86
CA LYS A 520 20.75 -33.17 -31.49
C LYS A 520 21.23 -31.92 -30.74
N SER A 521 22.47 -31.48 -31.00
CA SER A 521 23.11 -30.35 -30.31
C SER A 521 22.39 -29.00 -30.38
N LYS A 522 21.36 -28.85 -31.24
CA LYS A 522 20.53 -27.64 -31.34
C LYS A 522 19.02 -27.91 -31.20
N GLY A 523 18.68 -28.97 -30.47
CA GLY A 523 17.30 -29.32 -30.14
C GLY A 523 16.91 -30.71 -30.61
N GLU A 524 15.70 -31.09 -30.22
CA GLU A 524 15.03 -32.34 -30.53
C GLU A 524 14.50 -32.32 -31.97
N ILE A 525 14.49 -33.47 -32.65
CA ILE A 525 13.75 -33.68 -33.89
C ILE A 525 12.70 -34.74 -33.61
N ASP A 526 11.44 -34.37 -33.78
CA ASP A 526 10.27 -35.20 -33.53
C ASP A 526 10.36 -36.52 -34.33
N VAL A 527 10.39 -36.48 -35.66
CA VAL A 527 10.66 -37.68 -36.49
C VAL A 527 11.62 -37.35 -37.64
N ILE A 528 12.59 -38.24 -37.87
CA ILE A 528 13.54 -38.16 -39.00
C ILE A 528 13.52 -39.47 -39.79
N ILE A 529 13.39 -39.34 -41.11
CA ILE A 529 13.40 -40.46 -42.05
C ILE A 529 14.58 -40.26 -43.00
N GLU A 530 15.45 -41.26 -43.12
CA GLU A 530 16.63 -41.24 -43.98
C GLU A 530 16.57 -42.41 -44.97
N ASN A 531 16.78 -42.10 -46.25
CA ASN A 531 17.07 -43.07 -47.32
C ASN A 531 18.39 -42.66 -47.99
N GLN A 532 18.90 -43.52 -48.89
CA GLN A 532 20.19 -43.38 -49.59
C GLN A 532 20.54 -41.95 -49.97
N ASP A 533 19.60 -41.18 -50.54
CA ASP A 533 19.83 -39.80 -50.96
C ASP A 533 18.87 -38.77 -50.34
N THR A 534 17.93 -39.17 -49.48
CA THR A 534 16.86 -38.28 -48.98
C THR A 534 16.79 -38.25 -47.46
N VAL A 535 16.68 -37.07 -46.86
CA VAL A 535 16.27 -36.88 -45.47
C VAL A 535 14.96 -36.11 -45.40
N THR A 536 14.01 -36.64 -44.63
CA THR A 536 12.78 -35.94 -44.25
C THR A 536 12.80 -35.67 -42.76
N ILE A 537 12.64 -34.41 -42.36
CA ILE A 537 12.32 -34.05 -40.98
C ILE A 537 10.83 -33.76 -40.89
N ILE A 538 10.18 -34.39 -39.93
CA ILE A 538 8.77 -34.17 -39.62
C ILE A 538 8.69 -33.55 -38.23
N GLU A 539 8.01 -32.42 -38.12
CA GLU A 539 7.68 -31.78 -36.84
C GLU A 539 6.19 -32.01 -36.53
N CYS A 540 5.91 -32.57 -35.37
CA CYS A 540 4.58 -32.95 -34.93
C CYS A 540 4.04 -31.91 -33.95
N LYS A 541 2.81 -31.43 -34.15
CA LYS A 541 2.15 -30.50 -33.23
C LYS A 541 0.69 -30.87 -33.07
N VAL A 542 0.23 -31.07 -31.83
CA VAL A 542 -1.16 -31.46 -31.56
C VAL A 542 -2.11 -30.42 -32.12
N ASN A 543 -1.94 -29.15 -31.73
CA ASN A 543 -2.68 -28.02 -32.28
C ASN A 543 -1.73 -27.01 -32.92
N PRO A 544 -1.71 -26.87 -34.26
CA PRO A 544 -0.83 -25.93 -34.96
C PRO A 544 -1.02 -24.47 -34.54
N ASP A 545 -2.23 -24.08 -34.13
CA ASP A 545 -2.56 -22.69 -33.77
C ASP A 545 -1.97 -22.26 -32.42
N ASN A 546 -1.52 -23.23 -31.61
CA ASN A 546 -0.80 -22.96 -30.35
C ASN A 546 0.70 -22.70 -30.56
N HIS A 547 1.20 -22.77 -31.82
CA HIS A 547 2.61 -22.65 -32.13
C HIS A 547 2.89 -21.57 -33.17
N ASN A 548 4.07 -20.95 -33.06
CA ASN A 548 4.58 -20.06 -34.11
C ASN A 548 5.27 -20.91 -35.19
N LEU A 549 4.50 -21.33 -36.21
CA LEU A 549 4.98 -22.22 -37.27
C LEU A 549 6.17 -21.65 -38.05
N VAL A 550 6.26 -20.32 -38.19
CA VAL A 550 7.41 -19.65 -38.81
C VAL A 550 8.70 -19.95 -38.05
N LYS A 551 8.66 -19.85 -36.71
CA LYS A 551 9.82 -20.11 -35.85
C LYS A 551 10.19 -21.58 -35.89
N GLU A 552 9.21 -22.49 -35.84
CA GLU A 552 9.47 -23.94 -35.89
C GLU A 552 10.02 -24.38 -37.24
N HIS A 553 9.49 -23.85 -38.35
CA HIS A 553 10.04 -24.09 -39.68
C HIS A 553 11.49 -23.60 -39.80
N LYS A 554 11.80 -22.38 -39.35
CA LYS A 554 13.19 -21.87 -39.34
C LYS A 554 14.14 -22.77 -38.56
N LYS A 555 13.72 -23.28 -37.39
CA LYS A 555 14.50 -24.24 -36.62
C LYS A 555 14.69 -25.54 -37.40
N ALA A 556 13.63 -26.10 -37.97
CA ALA A 556 13.69 -27.36 -38.72
C ALA A 556 14.58 -27.27 -39.96
N ILE A 557 14.49 -26.19 -40.75
CA ILE A 557 15.39 -25.94 -41.89
C ILE A 557 16.84 -25.83 -41.45
N ALA A 558 17.11 -25.14 -40.33
CA ALA A 558 18.47 -25.07 -39.77
C ALA A 558 19.02 -26.45 -39.34
N LYS A 559 18.14 -27.38 -38.93
CA LYS A 559 18.50 -28.79 -38.65
C LYS A 559 18.73 -29.58 -39.96
N LEU A 560 17.86 -29.42 -40.96
CA LEU A 560 17.96 -30.07 -42.28
C LEU A 560 19.23 -29.69 -43.04
N ASN A 561 19.58 -28.40 -43.05
CA ASN A 561 20.72 -27.90 -43.81
C ASN A 561 22.07 -28.52 -43.40
N ARG A 562 22.17 -29.08 -42.17
CA ARG A 562 23.38 -29.77 -41.70
C ARG A 562 23.47 -31.23 -42.10
N ASN A 563 22.38 -31.83 -42.56
CA ASN A 563 22.45 -33.19 -43.09
C ASN A 563 23.21 -33.17 -44.43
N LYS A 564 24.07 -34.17 -44.67
CA LYS A 564 24.90 -34.29 -45.87
C LYS A 564 24.14 -34.86 -47.07
N LEU A 565 22.95 -35.41 -46.85
CA LEU A 565 22.10 -35.97 -47.90
C LEU A 565 21.62 -34.88 -48.87
N VAL A 566 21.52 -35.26 -50.14
CA VAL A 566 21.29 -34.34 -51.27
C VAL A 566 19.86 -33.79 -51.24
N ASN A 567 18.87 -34.67 -51.03
CA ASN A 567 17.47 -34.30 -51.05
C ASN A 567 16.94 -34.09 -49.63
N LYS A 568 16.45 -32.89 -49.34
CA LYS A 568 15.99 -32.48 -48.00
C LYS A 568 14.51 -32.13 -48.06
N LYS A 569 13.71 -32.77 -47.21
CA LYS A 569 12.28 -32.53 -47.08
C LYS A 569 11.91 -32.14 -45.67
N PHE A 570 10.91 -31.28 -45.56
CA PHE A 570 10.34 -30.85 -44.29
C PHE A 570 8.83 -30.97 -44.35
N GLU A 571 8.23 -31.53 -43.30
CA GLU A 571 6.78 -31.64 -43.20
C GLU A 571 6.30 -31.33 -41.78
N PHE A 572 5.09 -30.80 -41.69
CA PHE A 572 4.37 -30.72 -40.43
C PHE A 572 3.31 -31.79 -40.31
N TRP A 573 3.18 -32.38 -39.14
CA TRP A 573 2.11 -33.32 -38.86
C TRP A 573 1.29 -32.84 -37.67
N PHE A 574 -0.02 -32.74 -37.88
CA PHE A 574 -0.94 -32.17 -36.92
C PHE A 574 -1.99 -33.18 -36.48
N TRP A 575 -2.47 -33.04 -35.25
CA TRP A 575 -3.71 -33.70 -34.87
C TRP A 575 -4.92 -32.86 -35.27
N HIS A 576 -4.92 -31.57 -34.93
CA HIS A 576 -5.99 -30.63 -35.27
C HIS A 576 -5.73 -29.95 -36.61
N GLU A 577 -6.82 -29.56 -37.29
CA GLU A 577 -6.75 -28.80 -38.52
C GLU A 577 -6.19 -27.38 -38.25
N PRO A 578 -5.25 -26.86 -39.05
CA PRO A 578 -4.76 -25.49 -38.86
C PRO A 578 -5.82 -24.44 -39.20
N SER A 579 -5.78 -23.30 -38.51
CA SER A 579 -6.56 -22.11 -38.88
C SER A 579 -6.28 -21.67 -40.32
N SER A 580 -7.20 -20.91 -40.92
CA SER A 580 -7.07 -20.39 -42.29
C SER A 580 -5.76 -19.60 -42.51
N ILE A 581 -5.32 -18.85 -41.49
CA ILE A 581 -4.08 -18.08 -41.52
C ILE A 581 -2.87 -19.03 -41.62
N ASN A 582 -2.82 -20.05 -40.76
CA ASN A 582 -1.72 -21.02 -40.77
C ASN A 582 -1.71 -21.89 -42.04
N LYS A 583 -2.88 -22.28 -42.55
CA LYS A 583 -3.01 -22.98 -43.84
C LYS A 583 -2.46 -22.15 -44.99
N GLN A 584 -2.88 -20.89 -45.08
CA GLN A 584 -2.42 -19.97 -46.11
C GLN A 584 -0.90 -19.81 -46.03
N TRP A 585 -0.34 -19.61 -44.84
CA TRP A 585 1.11 -19.51 -44.66
C TRP A 585 1.85 -20.79 -45.10
N LEU A 586 1.36 -21.98 -44.72
CA LEU A 586 1.95 -23.26 -45.15
C LEU A 586 1.94 -23.41 -46.68
N LEU A 587 0.83 -23.02 -47.33
CA LEU A 587 0.68 -23.04 -48.79
C LEU A 587 1.64 -22.06 -49.48
N GLU A 588 1.67 -20.80 -49.04
CA GLU A 588 2.54 -19.75 -49.60
C GLU A 588 4.02 -20.11 -49.51
N ASN A 589 4.41 -20.86 -48.48
CA ASN A 589 5.80 -21.30 -48.27
C ASN A 589 6.08 -22.70 -48.82
N SER A 590 5.12 -23.31 -49.53
CA SER A 590 5.24 -24.67 -50.08
C SER A 590 5.65 -25.73 -49.04
N ILE A 591 5.16 -25.59 -47.81
CA ILE A 591 5.44 -26.51 -46.72
C ILE A 591 4.34 -27.57 -46.69
N SER A 592 4.73 -28.84 -46.89
CA SER A 592 3.81 -29.96 -46.81
C SER A 592 3.34 -30.17 -45.37
N TYR A 593 2.05 -30.49 -45.20
CA TYR A 593 1.52 -30.87 -43.91
C TYR A 593 0.47 -31.98 -44.00
N THR A 594 0.31 -32.74 -42.92
CA THR A 594 -0.70 -33.81 -42.79
C THR A 594 -1.52 -33.61 -41.52
N VAL A 595 -2.84 -33.71 -41.61
CA VAL A 595 -3.73 -33.72 -40.44
C VAL A 595 -4.18 -35.16 -40.19
N LEU A 596 -3.66 -35.75 -39.11
CA LEU A 596 -3.85 -37.16 -38.80
C LEU A 596 -5.30 -37.50 -38.51
N SER A 597 -6.00 -36.66 -37.74
CA SER A 597 -7.39 -36.91 -37.33
C SER A 597 -8.36 -37.03 -38.52
N ASN A 598 -8.07 -36.38 -39.65
CA ASN A 598 -8.85 -36.47 -40.89
C ASN A 598 -8.57 -37.76 -41.67
N ASN A 599 -7.38 -38.34 -41.50
CA ASN A 599 -6.90 -39.48 -42.28
C ASN A 599 -6.99 -40.80 -41.51
N CYS A 600 -7.39 -40.80 -40.24
CA CYS A 600 -7.46 -41.99 -39.40
C CYS A 600 -8.40 -43.08 -39.94
N THR A 601 -9.54 -42.73 -40.55
CA THR A 601 -10.51 -43.71 -41.08
C THR A 601 -10.05 -44.39 -42.37
N ASN A 602 -9.20 -43.73 -43.16
CA ASN A 602 -8.73 -44.22 -44.45
C ASN A 602 -7.33 -44.85 -44.38
N ASN A 603 -6.62 -44.70 -43.26
CA ASN A 603 -5.29 -45.28 -43.09
C ASN A 603 -5.38 -46.72 -42.58
N ASN A 604 -5.13 -47.70 -43.47
CA ASN A 604 -5.17 -49.12 -43.12
C ASN A 604 -4.33 -49.52 -41.90
N ILE A 605 -3.26 -48.76 -41.59
CA ILE A 605 -2.39 -48.99 -40.43
C ILE A 605 -3.06 -48.54 -39.12
N LEU A 606 -3.96 -47.55 -39.18
CA LEU A 606 -4.67 -47.04 -38.01
C LEU A 606 -6.02 -47.72 -37.77
N LYS A 607 -6.44 -48.67 -38.63
CA LYS A 607 -7.73 -49.37 -38.52
C LYS A 607 -7.94 -50.13 -37.21
N GLY A 608 -6.86 -50.46 -36.48
CA GLY A 608 -6.91 -51.11 -35.18
C GLY A 608 -6.86 -50.16 -33.97
N PHE A 609 -6.72 -48.85 -34.19
CA PHE A 609 -6.65 -47.87 -33.11
C PHE A 609 -8.06 -47.35 -32.80
N ASP A 610 -8.40 -47.24 -31.51
CA ASP A 610 -9.63 -46.58 -31.09
C ASP A 610 -9.52 -45.06 -31.29
N ILE A 611 -9.91 -44.61 -32.47
CA ILE A 611 -9.88 -43.20 -32.88
C ILE A 611 -10.72 -42.35 -31.92
N ALA A 612 -11.79 -42.89 -31.32
CA ALA A 612 -12.60 -42.13 -30.37
C ALA A 612 -11.80 -41.84 -29.09
N SER A 613 -11.05 -42.83 -28.59
CA SER A 613 -10.13 -42.66 -27.47
C SER A 613 -9.00 -41.67 -27.78
N PHE A 614 -8.42 -41.70 -28.98
CA PHE A 614 -7.41 -40.68 -29.36
C PHE A 614 -8.01 -39.30 -29.52
N LYS A 615 -9.21 -39.17 -30.10
CA LYS A 615 -9.91 -37.89 -30.17
C LYS A 615 -10.19 -37.35 -28.77
N TYR A 616 -10.50 -38.20 -27.80
CA TYR A 616 -10.64 -37.80 -26.39
C TYR A 616 -9.29 -37.39 -25.79
N LEU A 617 -8.24 -38.17 -26.02
CA LEU A 617 -6.90 -37.89 -25.51
C LEU A 617 -6.33 -36.57 -26.03
N PHE A 618 -6.59 -36.23 -27.30
CA PHE A 618 -6.09 -35.03 -27.98
C PHE A 618 -7.06 -33.83 -27.99
N ARG A 619 -8.21 -33.93 -27.30
CA ARG A 619 -9.05 -32.76 -26.98
C ARG A 619 -8.36 -31.91 -25.95
#